data_AF-A0A317I565-F1
#
_entry.id   AF-A0A317I565-F1
#
_cell.length_a   1.000
_cell.length_b   1.000
_cell.length_c   1.000
_cell.angle_alpha   90.00
_cell.angle_beta   90.00
_cell.angle_gamma   90.00
#
_symmetry.space_group_name_H-M   'P 1'
#
loop_
_entity.id
_entity.type
_entity.pdbx_description
1 polymer ?
#
loop_
_entity_poly.entity_id
_entity_poly.type
_entity_poly.pdbx_seq_one_letter_code
_entity_poly.pdbx_strand_id
1 'polypeptide(L)'
;MPKQRLLTLKEAADALGIDEKAVQAQLVAGQLKGEKKSAWLQDKWFVYKGEVDERLSKKESESKPNSKGQSSAKQLPASDQAISVDLKALMGPKRGAAASKSDSEDEVRLWLATERERLKLIVEQVMQPLVEKIASQAQLLAEKDRIIDEQAKQLKLLPDLVEKQALEARAQKEAEMSQLKEKIANLKEQNQQGEVAKVKVVELESTLKELKRLEAESKESAEKKYEQLKQERERQVKEMTEELSALSDQLEFARRPWWKKFAR
;
A
#
# COMPACT_ATOMS: atom_id res chain seq x y z
N MET A 1 3.24 3.37 -27.97
CA MET A 1 2.10 3.69 -27.09
C MET A 1 2.54 3.55 -25.65
N PRO A 2 2.46 4.59 -24.81
CA PRO A 2 2.79 4.47 -23.39
C PRO A 2 1.87 3.43 -22.75
N LYS A 3 2.44 2.50 -21.96
CA LYS A 3 1.68 1.49 -21.22
C LYS A 3 0.82 2.20 -20.18
N GLN A 4 -0.43 2.50 -20.52
CA GLN A 4 -1.37 3.11 -19.59
C GLN A 4 -1.69 2.09 -18.48
N ARG A 5 -1.66 2.54 -17.22
CA ARG A 5 -2.05 1.71 -16.09
C ARG A 5 -3.54 1.35 -16.25
N LEU A 6 -3.84 0.06 -16.15
CA LEU A 6 -5.20 -0.46 -16.16
C LEU A 6 -5.72 -0.49 -14.72
N LEU A 7 -6.88 0.12 -14.49
CA LEU A 7 -7.60 0.11 -13.23
C LEU A 7 -8.75 -0.88 -13.31
N THR A 8 -9.05 -1.52 -12.19
CA THR A 8 -10.28 -2.32 -12.04
C THR A 8 -11.51 -1.40 -12.01
N LEU A 9 -12.69 -1.95 -12.31
CA LEU A 9 -13.96 -1.20 -12.20
C LEU A 9 -14.15 -0.55 -10.83
N LYS A 10 -13.71 -1.21 -9.76
CA LYS A 10 -13.77 -0.71 -8.38
C LYS A 10 -12.91 0.53 -8.18
N GLU A 11 -11.64 0.44 -8.56
CA GLU A 11 -10.72 1.57 -8.46
C GLU A 11 -11.14 2.75 -9.36
N ALA A 12 -11.73 2.46 -10.52
CA ALA A 12 -12.28 3.49 -11.42
C ALA A 12 -13.56 4.13 -10.85
N ALA A 13 -14.43 3.35 -10.21
CA ALA A 13 -15.63 3.82 -9.51
C ALA A 13 -15.27 4.74 -8.33
N ASP A 14 -14.30 4.33 -7.52
CA ASP A 14 -13.78 5.11 -6.39
C ASP A 14 -13.15 6.43 -6.88
N ALA A 15 -12.37 6.39 -7.97
CA ALA A 15 -11.75 7.59 -8.53
C ALA A 15 -12.76 8.59 -9.10
N LEU A 16 -13.84 8.12 -9.73
CA LEU A 16 -14.88 8.98 -10.33
C LEU A 16 -15.99 9.37 -9.36
N GLY A 17 -16.09 8.70 -8.20
CA GLY A 17 -17.19 8.83 -7.25
C GLY A 17 -18.53 8.36 -7.81
N ILE A 18 -18.53 7.29 -8.61
CA ILE A 18 -19.70 6.74 -9.32
C ILE A 18 -19.82 5.24 -9.02
N ASP A 19 -21.03 4.67 -9.04
CA ASP A 19 -21.25 3.23 -8.87
C ASP A 19 -20.56 2.36 -9.94
N GLU A 20 -20.10 1.17 -9.55
CA GLU A 20 -19.47 0.19 -10.45
C GLU A 20 -20.32 -0.12 -11.71
N LYS A 21 -21.64 -0.22 -11.54
CA LYS A 21 -22.58 -0.47 -12.65
C LYS A 21 -22.64 0.68 -13.63
N ALA A 22 -22.52 1.92 -13.15
CA ALA A 22 -22.53 3.10 -13.99
C ALA A 22 -21.19 3.27 -14.73
N VAL A 23 -20.06 2.90 -14.12
CA VAL A 23 -18.76 2.80 -14.83
C VAL A 23 -18.83 1.75 -15.93
N GLN A 24 -19.43 0.58 -15.67
CA GLN A 24 -19.65 -0.44 -16.69
C GLN A 24 -20.56 0.04 -17.82
N ALA A 25 -21.65 0.75 -17.50
CA ALA A 25 -22.53 1.34 -18.50
C ALA A 25 -21.79 2.38 -19.38
N GLN A 26 -20.90 3.19 -18.80
CA GLN A 26 -20.09 4.17 -19.53
C GLN A 26 -19.03 3.52 -20.43
N LEU A 27 -18.47 2.38 -20.03
CA LEU A 27 -17.59 1.58 -20.88
C LEU A 27 -18.35 0.98 -22.08
N VAL A 28 -19.53 0.41 -21.83
CA VAL A 28 -20.39 -0.15 -22.90
C VAL A 28 -20.88 0.96 -23.84
N ALA A 29 -21.16 2.16 -23.32
CA ALA A 29 -21.52 3.33 -24.11
C ALA A 29 -20.32 3.97 -24.86
N GLY A 30 -19.10 3.48 -24.66
CA GLY A 30 -17.89 4.01 -25.31
C GLY A 30 -17.43 5.38 -24.79
N GLN A 31 -17.98 5.85 -23.67
CA GLN A 31 -17.63 7.12 -23.05
C GLN A 31 -16.31 7.06 -22.26
N LEU A 32 -15.89 5.85 -21.89
CA LEU A 32 -14.61 5.52 -21.27
C LEU A 32 -13.95 4.43 -22.09
N LYS A 33 -12.62 4.51 -22.31
CA LYS A 33 -11.88 3.42 -22.94
C LYS A 33 -11.45 2.41 -21.90
N GLY A 34 -11.68 1.13 -22.21
CA GLY A 34 -11.28 0.03 -21.37
C GLY A 34 -11.10 -1.26 -22.17
N GLU A 35 -10.53 -2.26 -21.52
CA GLU A 35 -10.30 -3.59 -22.09
C GLU A 35 -10.99 -4.64 -21.22
N LYS A 36 -11.68 -5.58 -21.87
CA LYS A 36 -12.24 -6.75 -21.21
C LYS A 36 -11.15 -7.82 -21.15
N LYS A 37 -10.62 -8.11 -19.97
CA LYS A 37 -9.64 -9.19 -19.79
C LYS A 37 -10.27 -10.35 -19.03
N SER A 38 -10.10 -11.54 -19.56
CA SER A 38 -10.42 -12.77 -18.86
C SER A 38 -9.32 -13.05 -17.85
N ALA A 39 -9.66 -13.00 -16.57
CA ALA A 39 -8.74 -13.35 -15.48
C ALA A 39 -9.37 -14.50 -14.70
N TRP A 40 -8.72 -15.67 -14.75
CA TRP A 40 -9.10 -16.85 -13.97
C TRP A 40 -10.59 -17.22 -14.08
N LEU A 41 -11.03 -17.59 -15.28
CA LEU A 41 -12.42 -17.99 -15.63
C LEU A 41 -13.51 -16.89 -15.56
N GLN A 42 -13.20 -15.69 -15.06
CA GLN A 42 -14.16 -14.58 -15.06
C GLN A 42 -13.70 -13.41 -15.92
N ASP A 43 -14.62 -12.94 -16.73
CA ASP A 43 -14.46 -11.77 -17.58
C ASP A 43 -14.58 -10.50 -16.72
N LYS A 44 -13.49 -9.73 -16.62
CA LYS A 44 -13.45 -8.47 -15.87
C LYS A 44 -13.16 -7.30 -16.81
N TRP A 45 -13.85 -6.20 -16.58
CA TRP A 45 -13.61 -4.94 -17.28
C TRP A 45 -12.50 -4.15 -16.59
N PHE A 46 -11.58 -3.62 -17.38
CA PHE A 46 -10.51 -2.74 -16.92
C PHE A 46 -10.60 -1.40 -17.65
N VAL A 47 -10.36 -0.30 -16.92
CA VAL A 47 -10.40 1.07 -17.45
C VAL A 47 -8.98 1.61 -17.54
N TYR A 48 -8.68 2.39 -18.57
CA TYR A 48 -7.39 3.08 -18.64
C TYR A 48 -7.37 4.26 -17.67
N LYS A 49 -6.35 4.32 -16.80
CA LYS A 49 -6.19 5.40 -15.82
C LYS A 49 -6.16 6.80 -16.46
N GLY A 50 -5.54 6.94 -17.64
CA GLY A 50 -5.46 8.24 -18.33
C GLY A 50 -6.81 8.84 -18.69
N GLU A 51 -7.80 8.00 -19.04
CA GLU A 51 -9.15 8.46 -19.39
C GLU A 51 -9.96 8.87 -18.15
N VAL A 52 -9.71 8.21 -17.01
CA VAL A 52 -10.30 8.56 -15.71
C VAL A 52 -9.77 9.92 -15.24
N ASP A 53 -8.44 10.11 -15.31
CA ASP A 53 -7.79 11.37 -14.91
C ASP A 53 -8.19 12.55 -15.83
N GLU A 54 -8.36 12.31 -17.14
CA GLU A 54 -8.89 13.31 -18.08
C GLU A 54 -10.35 13.70 -17.78
N ARG A 55 -11.19 12.74 -17.38
CA ARG A 55 -12.59 13.02 -16.99
C ARG A 55 -12.67 13.80 -15.69
N LEU A 56 -11.82 13.48 -14.72
CA LEU A 56 -11.70 14.26 -13.49
C LEU A 56 -11.24 15.69 -13.78
N SER A 57 -10.23 15.85 -14.64
CA SER A 57 -9.73 17.16 -15.06
C SER A 57 -10.80 17.99 -15.79
N LYS A 58 -11.61 17.36 -16.66
CA LYS A 58 -12.74 18.02 -17.33
C LYS A 58 -13.85 18.42 -16.35
N LYS A 59 -14.19 17.54 -15.40
CA LYS A 59 -15.19 17.83 -14.35
C LYS A 59 -14.73 18.94 -13.40
N GLU A 60 -13.44 19.01 -13.07
CA GLU A 60 -12.85 20.13 -12.31
C GLU A 60 -12.87 21.45 -13.09
N SER A 61 -12.67 21.39 -14.42
CA SER A 61 -12.76 22.59 -15.26
C SER A 61 -14.18 23.14 -15.42
N GLU A 62 -15.20 22.27 -15.33
CA GLU A 62 -16.62 22.66 -15.38
C GLU A 62 -17.18 23.10 -14.01
N SER A 63 -16.50 22.78 -12.91
CA SER A 63 -16.97 23.05 -11.53
C SER A 63 -16.30 24.23 -10.84
N LYS A 64 -15.56 25.09 -11.57
CA LYS A 64 -15.12 26.40 -11.05
C LYS A 64 -16.11 27.52 -11.41
N PRO A 65 -17.04 27.90 -10.52
CA PRO A 65 -17.70 29.19 -10.63
C PRO A 65 -16.70 30.30 -10.27
N ASN A 66 -16.67 31.29 -11.15
CA ASN A 66 -16.03 32.60 -11.07
C ASN A 66 -16.07 33.20 -9.63
N SER A 67 -14.91 33.38 -8.99
CA SER A 67 -14.78 34.19 -7.77
C SER A 67 -13.49 35.01 -7.78
N LYS A 68 -13.49 36.09 -8.57
CA LYS A 68 -12.63 37.25 -8.30
C LYS A 68 -13.16 37.97 -7.07
N GLY A 69 -12.74 37.51 -5.88
CA GLY A 69 -12.93 38.19 -4.61
C GLY A 69 -11.82 39.22 -4.40
N GLN A 70 -12.20 40.50 -4.41
CA GLN A 70 -11.36 41.65 -4.08
C GLN A 70 -10.83 41.55 -2.64
N SER A 71 -9.52 41.51 -2.48
CA SER A 71 -8.84 41.78 -1.21
C SER A 71 -8.63 43.30 -1.08
N SER A 72 -9.62 43.99 -0.54
CA SER A 72 -9.46 45.37 -0.07
C SER A 72 -8.95 45.34 1.38
N ALA A 73 -7.64 45.56 1.54
CA ALA A 73 -7.01 45.83 2.81
C ALA A 73 -7.57 47.13 3.40
N LYS A 74 -8.35 47.02 4.47
CA LYS A 74 -8.90 48.18 5.20
C LYS A 74 -7.88 48.59 6.28
N GLN A 75 -7.09 49.58 5.92
CA GLN A 75 -6.10 50.26 6.75
C GLN A 75 -6.83 51.12 7.80
N LEU A 76 -6.52 50.91 9.07
CA LEU A 76 -6.99 51.74 10.20
C LEU A 76 -6.23 53.08 10.21
N PRO A 77 -6.89 54.24 10.37
CA PRO A 77 -6.19 55.48 10.67
C PRO A 77 -5.91 55.57 12.17
N ALA A 78 -4.62 55.68 12.53
CA ALA A 78 -4.18 56.10 13.85
C ALA A 78 -4.55 57.58 14.06
N SER A 79 -5.34 57.87 15.09
CA SER A 79 -5.68 59.22 15.51
C SER A 79 -4.88 59.56 16.77
N ASP A 80 -3.68 60.12 16.59
CA ASP A 80 -2.97 60.82 17.65
C ASP A 80 -3.65 62.17 17.92
N GLN A 81 -4.42 62.24 19.01
CA GLN A 81 -4.81 63.53 19.62
C GLN A 81 -4.10 63.65 20.97
N ALA A 82 -2.95 64.31 20.95
CA ALA A 82 -2.29 64.81 22.14
C ALA A 82 -3.07 66.02 22.67
N ILE A 83 -3.74 65.85 23.81
CA ILE A 83 -4.33 66.95 24.57
C ILE A 83 -3.22 67.54 25.45
N SER A 84 -2.64 68.68 25.03
CA SER A 84 -1.74 69.47 25.85
C SER A 84 -2.56 70.37 26.79
N VAL A 85 -2.59 70.03 28.08
CA VAL A 85 -3.14 70.90 29.13
C VAL A 85 -1.99 71.76 29.68
N ASP A 86 -2.03 73.05 29.39
CA ASP A 86 -1.06 74.03 29.88
C ASP A 86 -1.30 74.31 31.38
N LEU A 87 -0.44 73.75 32.23
CA LEU A 87 -0.55 73.78 33.70
C LEU A 87 -0.22 75.15 34.34
N LYS A 88 0.03 76.19 33.53
CA LYS A 88 0.49 77.50 34.02
C LYS A 88 -0.61 78.53 34.29
N ALA A 89 -1.87 78.21 33.97
CA ALA A 89 -3.01 79.11 34.15
C ALA A 89 -3.81 78.91 35.46
N LEU A 90 -3.46 77.92 36.30
CA LEU A 90 -4.23 77.59 37.52
C LEU A 90 -3.70 78.25 38.81
N MET A 91 -2.59 79.01 38.75
CA MET A 91 -2.00 79.67 39.91
C MET A 91 -2.33 81.17 39.89
N GLY A 92 -3.40 81.54 40.60
CA GLY A 92 -3.86 82.92 40.78
C GLY A 92 -2.93 83.83 41.59
N PRO A 93 -3.27 85.12 41.72
CA PRO A 93 -2.33 86.18 42.12
C PRO A 93 -1.92 86.15 43.59
N LYS A 94 -0.62 86.33 43.81
CA LYS A 94 0.05 86.55 45.09
C LYS A 94 -0.42 87.87 45.72
N ARG A 95 -1.36 87.83 46.68
CA ARG A 95 -1.64 88.95 47.59
C ARG A 95 -0.75 88.83 48.82
N GLY A 96 0.20 89.76 48.94
CA GLY A 96 0.92 89.99 50.19
C GLY A 96 0.18 91.04 51.02
N ALA A 97 -0.28 90.66 52.21
CA ALA A 97 -0.60 91.56 53.31
C ALA A 97 -0.30 90.83 54.62
N ALA A 98 0.28 91.56 55.56
CA ALA A 98 0.89 91.08 56.79
C ALA A 98 -0.11 90.74 57.90
N ALA A 99 0.42 90.04 58.93
CA ALA A 99 -0.03 89.97 60.32
C ALA A 99 -1.18 88.99 60.69
N SER A 100 -0.81 87.79 61.14
CA SER A 100 -1.18 87.21 62.46
C SER A 100 -0.62 85.78 62.59
N LYS A 101 0.36 85.61 63.47
CA LYS A 101 1.08 84.35 63.74
C LYS A 101 0.51 83.71 65.02
N SER A 102 -0.51 82.86 64.88
CA SER A 102 -0.75 81.70 65.77
C SER A 102 -2.01 80.93 65.40
N ASP A 103 -3.05 81.60 64.87
CA ASP A 103 -4.32 80.94 64.51
C ASP A 103 -4.35 80.44 63.05
N SER A 104 -3.44 80.92 62.20
CA SER A 104 -3.37 80.61 60.77
C SER A 104 -2.65 79.29 60.44
N GLU A 105 -1.75 78.80 61.31
CA GLU A 105 -1.05 77.53 61.05
C GLU A 105 -1.96 76.32 61.24
N ASP A 106 -2.88 76.39 62.22
CA ASP A 106 -3.86 75.32 62.46
C ASP A 106 -4.98 75.31 61.41
N GLU A 107 -5.44 76.47 60.94
CA GLU A 107 -6.33 76.56 59.77
C GLU A 107 -5.67 76.02 58.49
N VAL A 108 -4.39 76.33 58.26
CA VAL A 108 -3.65 75.81 57.10
C VAL A 108 -3.44 74.30 57.23
N ARG A 109 -3.20 73.76 58.42
CA ARG A 109 -3.12 72.31 58.67
C ARG A 109 -4.47 71.62 58.47
N LEU A 110 -5.56 72.23 58.93
CA LEU A 110 -6.92 71.71 58.74
C LEU A 110 -7.34 71.76 57.25
N TRP A 111 -6.95 72.80 56.54
CA TRP A 111 -7.13 72.93 55.10
C TRP A 111 -6.29 71.91 54.33
N LEU A 112 -5.03 71.70 54.70
CA LEU A 112 -4.18 70.65 54.12
C LEU A 112 -4.71 69.24 54.40
N ALA A 113 -5.30 69.01 55.57
CA ALA A 113 -5.92 67.74 55.91
C ALA A 113 -7.18 67.48 55.08
N THR A 114 -8.06 68.47 54.95
CA THR A 114 -9.27 68.38 54.11
C THR A 114 -8.94 68.28 52.62
N GLU A 115 -7.91 68.98 52.14
CA GLU A 115 -7.43 68.84 50.76
C GLU A 115 -6.77 67.48 50.52
N ARG A 116 -6.07 66.90 51.51
CA ARG A 116 -5.59 65.52 51.43
C ARG A 116 -6.74 64.50 51.38
N GLU A 117 -7.80 64.70 52.14
CA GLU A 117 -8.99 63.83 52.08
C GLU A 117 -9.71 63.96 50.74
N ARG A 118 -9.83 65.18 50.21
CA ARG A 118 -10.37 65.43 48.86
C ARG A 118 -9.51 64.80 47.77
N LEU A 119 -8.19 64.95 47.85
CA LEU A 119 -7.25 64.31 46.93
C LEU A 119 -7.32 62.79 47.05
N LYS A 120 -7.46 62.26 48.27
CA LYS A 120 -7.62 60.81 48.50
C LYS A 120 -8.90 60.29 47.84
N LEU A 121 -10.02 61.00 47.96
CA LEU A 121 -11.27 60.67 47.28
C LEU A 121 -11.15 60.73 45.75
N ILE A 122 -10.50 61.76 45.20
CA ILE A 122 -10.26 61.87 43.75
C ILE A 122 -9.34 60.75 43.28
N VAL A 123 -8.28 60.46 44.04
CA VAL A 123 -7.34 59.36 43.75
C VAL A 123 -8.04 58.02 43.85
N GLU A 124 -8.89 57.76 44.83
CA GLU A 124 -9.71 56.54 44.87
C GLU A 124 -10.63 56.48 43.65
N GLN A 125 -11.42 57.53 43.40
CA GLN A 125 -12.41 57.51 42.33
C GLN A 125 -11.82 57.43 40.92
N VAL A 126 -10.58 57.90 40.72
CA VAL A 126 -9.89 57.89 39.42
C VAL A 126 -8.86 56.77 39.30
N MET A 127 -8.04 56.51 40.33
CA MET A 127 -7.00 55.47 40.26
C MET A 127 -7.54 54.07 40.50
N GLN A 128 -8.55 53.88 41.36
CA GLN A 128 -9.09 52.55 41.64
C GLN A 128 -9.61 51.84 40.36
N PRO A 129 -10.41 52.46 39.48
CA PRO A 129 -10.83 51.81 38.23
C PRO A 129 -9.66 51.58 37.25
N LEU A 130 -8.60 52.40 37.31
CA LEU A 130 -7.39 52.17 36.50
C LEU A 130 -6.57 51.00 37.04
N VAL A 131 -6.42 50.87 38.35
CA VAL A 131 -5.74 49.75 39.00
C VAL A 131 -6.51 48.45 38.77
N GLU A 132 -7.83 48.46 38.85
CA GLU A 132 -8.67 47.30 38.52
C GLU A 132 -8.58 46.91 37.04
N LYS A 133 -8.51 47.89 36.12
CA LYS A 133 -8.24 47.64 34.70
C LYS A 133 -6.84 47.07 34.48
N ILE A 134 -5.83 47.55 35.19
CA ILE A 134 -4.45 47.02 35.09
C ILE A 134 -4.41 45.59 35.65
N ALA A 135 -5.07 45.33 36.79
CA ALA A 135 -5.13 44.00 37.38
C ALA A 135 -5.86 42.99 36.48
N SER A 136 -7.00 43.38 35.90
CA SER A 136 -7.73 42.53 34.95
C SER A 136 -6.95 42.32 33.65
N GLN A 137 -6.27 43.34 33.12
CA GLN A 137 -5.38 43.19 31.98
C GLN A 137 -4.18 42.26 32.30
N ALA A 138 -3.60 42.36 33.49
CA ALA A 138 -2.52 41.47 33.92
C ALA A 138 -2.99 40.01 34.07
N GLN A 139 -4.19 39.78 34.60
CA GLN A 139 -4.81 38.45 34.64
C GLN A 139 -5.06 37.90 33.24
N LEU A 140 -5.60 38.73 32.33
CA LEU A 140 -5.83 38.33 30.95
C LEU A 140 -4.52 37.97 30.24
N LEU A 141 -3.46 38.75 30.44
CA LEU A 141 -2.14 38.44 29.88
C LEU A 141 -1.61 37.12 30.42
N ALA A 142 -1.69 36.88 31.74
CA ALA A 142 -1.27 35.62 32.34
C ALA A 142 -2.05 34.41 31.80
N GLU A 143 -3.35 34.57 31.52
CA GLU A 143 -4.15 33.53 30.86
C GLU A 143 -3.71 33.29 29.41
N LYS A 144 -3.40 34.36 28.67
CA LYS A 144 -2.90 34.25 27.29
C LYS A 144 -1.54 33.58 27.25
N ASP A 145 -0.64 33.92 28.17
CA ASP A 145 0.68 33.30 28.28
C ASP A 145 0.56 31.80 28.58
N ARG A 146 -0.36 31.40 29.47
CA ARG A 146 -0.66 29.97 29.71
C ARG A 146 -1.14 29.24 28.46
N ILE A 147 -2.03 29.87 27.69
CA ILE A 147 -2.53 29.30 26.42
C ILE A 147 -1.38 29.18 25.40
N ILE A 148 -0.52 30.19 25.30
CA ILE A 148 0.64 30.18 24.40
C ILE A 148 1.59 29.06 24.80
N ASP A 149 1.87 28.87 26.09
CA ASP A 149 2.74 27.80 26.59
C ASP A 149 2.16 26.40 26.28
N GLU A 150 0.85 26.23 26.44
CA GLU A 150 0.15 24.98 26.13
C GLU A 150 0.19 24.68 24.62
N GLN A 151 -0.08 25.69 23.79
CA GLN A 151 0.02 25.57 22.33
C GLN A 151 1.46 25.30 21.88
N ALA A 152 2.46 25.94 22.49
CA ALA A 152 3.87 25.70 22.19
C ALA A 152 4.28 24.26 22.52
N LYS A 153 3.79 23.68 23.61
CA LYS A 153 4.00 22.26 23.94
C LYS A 153 3.34 21.34 22.91
N GLN A 154 2.12 21.63 22.51
CA GLN A 154 1.42 20.86 21.47
C GLN A 154 2.16 20.92 20.13
N LEU A 155 2.58 22.12 19.70
CA LEU A 155 3.36 22.31 18.48
C LEU A 155 4.70 21.58 18.52
N LYS A 156 5.34 21.48 19.70
CA LYS A 156 6.59 20.72 19.87
C LYS A 156 6.40 19.21 19.79
N LEU A 157 5.24 18.69 20.19
CA LEU A 157 4.92 17.26 20.13
C LEU A 157 4.53 16.78 18.73
N LEU A 158 4.03 17.67 17.86
CA LEU A 158 3.59 17.31 16.51
C LEU A 158 4.72 16.76 15.62
N PRO A 159 5.92 17.38 15.55
CA PRO A 159 7.06 16.83 14.82
C PRO A 159 7.44 15.43 15.28
N ASP A 160 7.54 15.22 16.60
CA ASP A 160 7.93 13.92 17.17
C ASP A 160 6.93 12.81 16.83
N LEU A 161 5.62 13.13 16.82
CA LEU A 161 4.59 12.19 16.40
C LEU A 161 4.67 11.86 14.91
N VAL A 162 4.94 12.85 14.06
CA VAL A 162 5.10 12.64 12.61
C VAL A 162 6.35 11.82 12.31
N GLU A 163 7.46 12.09 13.00
CA GLU A 163 8.69 11.32 12.86
C GLU A 163 8.50 9.88 13.33
N LYS A 164 7.83 9.68 14.48
CA LYS A 164 7.52 8.34 14.97
C LYS A 164 6.64 7.56 14.00
N GLN A 165 5.59 8.18 13.46
CA GLN A 165 4.74 7.56 12.43
C GLN A 165 5.53 7.26 11.15
N ALA A 166 6.44 8.15 10.75
CA ALA A 166 7.30 7.93 9.58
C ALA A 166 8.27 6.77 9.80
N LEU A 167 8.85 6.63 11.00
CA LEU A 167 9.71 5.50 11.38
C LEU A 167 8.93 4.19 11.43
N GLU A 168 7.74 4.18 12.04
CA GLU A 168 6.86 3.01 12.07
C GLU A 168 6.44 2.60 10.66
N ALA A 169 6.07 3.54 9.80
CA ALA A 169 5.73 3.28 8.40
C ALA A 169 6.92 2.74 7.60
N ARG A 170 8.15 3.22 7.87
CA ARG A 170 9.36 2.67 7.26
C ARG A 170 9.65 1.26 7.75
N ALA A 171 9.55 1.03 9.06
CA ALA A 171 9.74 -0.30 9.66
C ALA A 171 8.72 -1.32 9.13
N GLN A 172 7.44 -0.92 8.96
CA GLN A 172 6.41 -1.75 8.33
C GLN A 172 6.77 -2.07 6.87
N LYS A 173 7.18 -1.07 6.08
CA LYS A 173 7.60 -1.29 4.70
C LYS A 173 8.83 -2.19 4.60
N GLU A 174 9.79 -2.07 5.51
CA GLU A 174 10.97 -2.93 5.56
C GLU A 174 10.61 -4.37 5.98
N ALA A 175 9.69 -4.54 6.92
CA ALA A 175 9.13 -5.83 7.30
C ALA A 175 8.38 -6.49 6.13
N GLU A 176 7.55 -5.74 5.41
CA GLU A 176 6.87 -6.24 4.21
C GLU A 176 7.87 -6.59 3.11
N MET A 177 8.88 -5.75 2.88
CA MET A 177 9.92 -6.01 1.88
C MET A 177 10.78 -7.22 2.23
N SER A 178 11.10 -7.44 3.51
CA SER A 178 11.82 -8.63 3.96
C SER A 178 10.97 -9.89 3.81
N GLN A 179 9.69 -9.85 4.18
CA GLN A 179 8.75 -10.96 3.94
C GLN A 179 8.58 -11.27 2.45
N LEU A 180 8.49 -10.24 1.59
CA LEU A 180 8.40 -10.43 0.14
C LEU A 180 9.70 -11.00 -0.42
N LYS A 181 10.87 -10.53 0.04
CA LYS A 181 12.16 -11.09 -0.34
C LYS A 181 12.28 -12.57 0.05
N GLU A 182 11.84 -12.93 1.26
CA GLU A 182 11.82 -14.31 1.73
C GLU A 182 10.89 -15.17 0.87
N LYS A 183 9.65 -14.70 0.60
CA LYS A 183 8.73 -15.39 -0.31
C LYS A 183 9.32 -15.57 -1.71
N ILE A 184 10.00 -14.56 -2.25
CA ILE A 184 10.67 -14.65 -3.55
C ILE A 184 11.83 -15.66 -3.50
N ALA A 185 12.61 -15.69 -2.42
CA ALA A 185 13.69 -16.66 -2.25
C ALA A 185 13.15 -18.09 -2.21
N ASN A 186 12.10 -18.34 -1.42
CA ASN A 186 11.46 -19.64 -1.32
C ASN A 186 10.85 -20.10 -2.66
N LEU A 187 10.18 -19.20 -3.39
CA LEU A 187 9.65 -19.51 -4.72
C LEU A 187 10.75 -19.80 -5.73
N LYS A 188 11.89 -19.09 -5.67
CA LYS A 188 13.05 -19.36 -6.53
C LYS A 188 13.65 -20.72 -6.22
N GLU A 189 13.80 -21.07 -4.95
CA GLU A 189 14.32 -22.38 -4.54
C GLU A 189 13.38 -23.51 -4.99
N GLN A 190 12.07 -23.35 -4.79
CA GLN A 190 11.08 -24.32 -5.25
C GLN A 190 11.12 -24.48 -6.78
N ASN A 191 11.30 -23.39 -7.52
CA ASN A 191 11.40 -23.44 -8.97
C ASN A 191 12.70 -24.13 -9.42
N GLN A 192 13.84 -23.85 -8.76
CA GLN A 192 15.10 -24.55 -9.02
C GLN A 192 14.98 -26.06 -8.73
N GLN A 193 14.36 -26.44 -7.62
CA GLN A 193 14.08 -27.84 -7.30
C GLN A 193 13.15 -28.48 -8.35
N GLY A 194 12.15 -27.75 -8.83
CA GLY A 194 11.28 -28.16 -9.92
C GLY A 194 12.03 -28.40 -11.24
N GLU A 195 12.95 -27.52 -11.61
CA GLU A 195 13.80 -27.70 -12.81
C GLU A 195 14.73 -28.91 -12.67
N VAL A 196 15.37 -29.10 -11.50
CA VAL A 196 16.18 -30.30 -11.24
C VAL A 196 15.34 -31.58 -11.33
N ALA A 197 14.11 -31.56 -10.80
CA ALA A 197 13.20 -32.70 -10.90
C ALA A 197 12.81 -32.99 -12.36
N LYS A 198 12.56 -31.96 -13.18
CA LYS A 198 12.28 -32.14 -14.61
C LYS A 198 13.45 -32.80 -15.35
N VAL A 199 14.68 -32.36 -15.08
CA VAL A 199 15.88 -32.98 -15.68
C VAL A 199 15.98 -34.46 -15.29
N LYS A 200 15.79 -34.78 -14.01
CA LYS A 200 15.78 -36.18 -13.53
C LYS A 200 14.68 -37.02 -14.18
N VAL A 201 13.49 -36.46 -14.41
CA VAL A 201 12.41 -37.17 -15.11
C VAL A 201 12.82 -37.48 -16.55
N VAL A 202 13.44 -36.53 -17.26
CA VAL A 202 13.93 -36.75 -18.63
C VAL A 202 15.01 -37.85 -18.67
N GLU A 203 15.93 -37.87 -17.70
CA GLU A 203 16.95 -38.94 -17.57
C GLU A 203 16.33 -40.30 -17.24
N LEU A 204 15.32 -40.34 -16.37
CA LEU A 204 14.59 -41.58 -16.08
C LEU A 204 13.79 -42.06 -17.29
N GLU A 205 13.23 -41.15 -18.10
CA GLU A 205 12.54 -41.50 -19.33
C GLU A 205 13.49 -42.05 -20.40
N SER A 206 14.71 -41.51 -20.54
CA SER A 206 15.70 -42.05 -21.48
C SER A 206 16.18 -43.44 -21.06
N THR A 207 16.50 -43.63 -19.78
CA THR A 207 16.90 -44.94 -19.25
C THR A 207 15.77 -45.97 -19.36
N LEU A 208 14.51 -45.58 -19.13
CA LEU A 208 13.36 -46.47 -19.35
C LEU A 208 13.19 -46.87 -20.82
N LYS A 209 13.47 -45.97 -21.77
CA LYS A 209 13.45 -46.29 -23.20
C LYS A 209 14.56 -47.28 -23.57
N GLU A 210 15.76 -47.09 -23.04
CA GLU A 210 16.89 -48.00 -23.24
C GLU A 210 16.60 -49.39 -22.67
N LEU A 211 16.07 -49.47 -21.44
CA LEU A 211 15.68 -50.75 -20.84
C LEU A 211 14.61 -51.46 -21.65
N LYS A 212 13.58 -50.76 -22.14
CA LYS A 212 12.56 -51.34 -23.02
C LYS A 212 13.14 -51.87 -24.33
N ARG A 213 14.14 -51.17 -24.89
CA ARG A 213 14.82 -51.61 -26.10
C ARG A 213 15.64 -52.88 -25.86
N LEU A 214 16.43 -52.92 -24.79
CA LEU A 214 17.19 -54.10 -24.40
C LEU A 214 16.29 -55.30 -24.09
N GLU A 215 15.15 -55.06 -23.43
CA GLU A 215 14.15 -56.09 -23.17
C GLU A 215 13.56 -56.65 -24.48
N ALA A 216 13.25 -55.78 -25.44
CA ALA A 216 12.77 -56.20 -26.76
C ALA A 216 13.82 -57.01 -27.53
N GLU A 217 15.08 -56.56 -27.54
CA GLU A 217 16.21 -57.28 -28.17
C GLU A 217 16.45 -58.66 -27.50
N SER A 218 16.33 -58.72 -26.17
CA SER A 218 16.41 -59.98 -25.42
C SER A 218 15.25 -60.91 -25.72
N LYS A 219 14.02 -60.40 -25.87
CA LYS A 219 12.85 -61.20 -26.25
C LYS A 219 12.98 -61.72 -27.67
N GLU A 220 13.36 -60.88 -28.62
CA GLU A 220 13.55 -61.28 -30.02
C GLU A 220 14.64 -62.34 -30.16
N SER A 221 15.75 -62.19 -29.45
CA SER A 221 16.82 -63.20 -29.45
C SER A 221 16.41 -64.52 -28.78
N ALA A 222 15.59 -64.47 -27.72
CA ALA A 222 15.01 -65.66 -27.11
C ALA A 222 14.01 -66.37 -28.04
N GLU A 223 13.16 -65.61 -28.74
CA GLU A 223 12.21 -66.13 -29.73
C GLU A 223 12.93 -66.80 -30.90
N LYS A 224 14.00 -66.17 -31.44
CA LYS A 224 14.83 -66.78 -32.50
C LYS A 224 15.44 -68.10 -32.06
N LYS A 225 15.99 -68.16 -30.83
CA LYS A 225 16.55 -69.40 -30.27
C LYS A 225 15.47 -70.48 -30.08
N TYR A 226 14.29 -70.08 -29.61
CA TYR A 226 13.16 -70.99 -29.46
C TYR A 226 12.74 -71.58 -30.80
N GLU A 227 12.63 -70.75 -31.85
CA GLU A 227 12.27 -71.20 -33.19
C GLU A 227 13.33 -72.12 -33.80
N GLN A 228 14.62 -71.82 -33.60
CA GLN A 228 15.71 -72.71 -34.00
C GLN A 228 15.62 -74.08 -33.32
N LEU A 229 15.43 -74.11 -32.01
CA LEU A 229 15.27 -75.36 -31.26
C LEU A 229 14.03 -76.13 -31.70
N LYS A 230 12.94 -75.44 -32.02
CA LYS A 230 11.72 -76.06 -32.55
C LYS A 230 11.97 -76.74 -33.90
N GLN A 231 12.66 -76.05 -34.82
CA GLN A 231 13.03 -76.62 -36.12
C GLN A 231 13.99 -77.81 -35.98
N GLU A 232 14.97 -77.73 -35.08
CA GLU A 232 15.87 -78.85 -34.75
C GLU A 232 15.08 -80.06 -34.23
N ARG A 233 14.13 -79.84 -33.32
CA ARG A 233 13.25 -80.90 -32.79
C ARG A 233 12.35 -81.49 -33.87
N GLU A 234 11.78 -80.68 -34.75
CA GLU A 234 10.98 -81.16 -35.88
C GLU A 234 11.82 -81.99 -36.86
N ARG A 235 13.08 -81.62 -37.11
CA ARG A 235 14.01 -82.42 -37.90
C ARG A 235 14.33 -83.75 -37.24
N GLN A 236 14.68 -83.74 -35.95
CA GLN A 236 14.92 -84.97 -35.18
C GLN A 236 13.71 -85.90 -35.20
N VAL A 237 12.49 -85.36 -35.03
CA VAL A 237 11.27 -86.17 -35.12
C VAL A 237 11.10 -86.75 -36.52
N LYS A 238 11.35 -85.97 -37.59
CA LYS A 238 11.28 -86.48 -38.97
C LYS A 238 12.30 -87.59 -39.22
N GLU A 239 13.56 -87.39 -38.84
CA GLU A 239 14.63 -88.39 -38.95
C GLU A 239 14.26 -89.66 -38.19
N MET A 240 13.81 -89.55 -36.94
CA MET A 240 13.34 -90.70 -36.16
C MET A 240 12.13 -91.39 -36.78
N THR A 241 11.18 -90.65 -37.36
CA THR A 241 10.03 -91.26 -38.05
C THR A 241 10.44 -91.99 -39.33
N GLU A 242 11.40 -91.45 -40.08
CA GLU A 242 11.96 -92.09 -41.27
C GLU A 242 12.70 -93.36 -40.89
N GLU A 243 13.56 -93.31 -39.85
CA GLU A 243 14.25 -94.49 -39.31
C GLU A 243 13.26 -95.56 -38.81
N LEU A 244 12.22 -95.16 -38.08
CA LEU A 244 11.16 -96.07 -37.61
C LEU A 244 10.38 -96.69 -38.78
N SER A 245 10.09 -95.92 -39.83
CA SER A 245 9.44 -96.46 -41.04
C SER A 245 10.35 -97.43 -41.78
N ALA A 246 11.64 -97.14 -41.92
CA ALA A 246 12.61 -98.02 -42.57
C ALA A 246 12.78 -99.33 -41.78
N LEU A 247 12.85 -99.26 -40.46
CA LEU A 247 12.87 -100.45 -39.59
C LEU A 247 11.56 -101.24 -39.66
N SER A 248 10.42 -100.54 -39.74
CA SER A 248 9.11 -101.18 -39.93
C SER A 248 9.06 -101.94 -41.26
N ASP A 249 9.48 -101.32 -42.36
CA ASP A 249 9.54 -101.95 -43.69
C ASP A 249 10.47 -103.17 -43.70
N GLN A 250 11.62 -103.08 -43.02
CA GLN A 250 12.53 -104.21 -42.83
C GLN A 250 11.89 -105.36 -42.03
N LEU A 251 11.17 -105.04 -40.96
CA LEU A 251 10.44 -106.04 -40.17
C LEU A 251 9.30 -106.67 -40.97
N GLU A 252 8.55 -105.91 -41.75
CA GLU A 252 7.52 -106.43 -42.64
C GLU A 252 8.12 -107.36 -43.70
N PHE A 253 9.22 -106.95 -44.34
CA PHE A 253 9.94 -107.79 -45.30
C PHE A 253 10.44 -109.09 -44.67
N ALA A 254 11.00 -109.03 -43.45
CA ALA A 254 11.44 -110.19 -42.70
C ALA A 254 10.27 -111.15 -42.38
N ARG A 255 9.12 -110.61 -41.96
CA ARG A 255 7.88 -111.36 -41.62
C ARG A 255 7.19 -112.02 -42.80
N ARG A 256 7.42 -111.58 -44.05
CA ARG A 256 6.80 -112.21 -45.23
C ARG A 256 7.24 -113.68 -45.35
N PRO A 257 6.34 -114.63 -45.67
CA PRO A 257 6.72 -116.01 -45.96
C PRO A 257 7.71 -116.08 -47.13
N TRP A 258 8.68 -117.01 -47.08
CA TRP A 258 9.80 -117.09 -48.04
C TRP A 258 9.37 -117.12 -49.52
N TRP A 259 8.24 -117.75 -49.84
CA TRP A 259 7.68 -117.80 -51.19
C TRP A 259 7.13 -116.46 -51.69
N LYS A 260 6.68 -115.55 -50.81
CA LYS A 260 6.26 -114.18 -51.17
C LYS A 260 7.43 -113.21 -51.35
N LYS A 261 8.66 -113.63 -51.04
CA LYS A 261 9.86 -112.78 -51.22
C LYS A 261 10.39 -112.80 -52.67
N PHE A 262 10.02 -113.79 -53.47
CA PHE A 262 10.54 -114.00 -54.84
C PHE A 262 9.50 -113.90 -55.96
N ALA A 263 8.21 -113.76 -55.63
CA ALA A 263 7.17 -113.53 -56.63
C ALA A 263 7.16 -112.04 -57.02
N ARG A 264 7.61 -111.73 -58.23
CA ARG A 264 7.33 -110.44 -58.89
C ARG A 264 5.99 -110.53 -59.62
#